data_AF-A0A8D8S8A7-F1
#
_entry.id   AF-A0A8D8S8A7-F1
#
_cell.length_a   1.000
_cell.length_b   1.000
_cell.length_c   1.000
_cell.angle_alpha   90.00
_cell.angle_beta   90.00
_cell.angle_gamma   90.00
#
_symmetry.space_group_name_H-M   'P 1'
#
loop_
_entity.id
_entity.type
_entity.pdbx_description
1 polymer ?
#
loop_
_entity_poly.entity_id
_entity_poly.type
_entity_poly.pdbx_seq_one_letter_code
_entity_poly.pdbx_strand_id
1 'polypeptide(L)'
;VFVLSCGLHPLLITSLLNSVLPQELGRDMHSSYLSTQERVPQSTLLLTCLFSMGEPMPLSHLDQLGSEFLCFILDGIEKNETDEDETLSDLFLSFLLGYNLQFTPGIGSNVVLECLQNRSSANVFTSKLLLMFNREEDPVRLFPHEPAPKHSVLKMMIDLFDNEHTAALFYTNDVKVVIDILVRMISDLSPGEQKRTVYLDLCRAVLNACSYQDHRHRSQDLNNTFTRIQEEIPPCNEDVELVSVILQRHFVT
;
A
#
# COMPACT_ATOMS: atom_id res chain seq x y z
N VAL A 1 10.37 14.95 20.25
CA VAL A 1 11.00 16.09 19.53
C VAL A 1 11.00 15.87 18.03
N PHE A 2 11.61 14.79 17.50
CA PHE A 2 11.69 14.57 16.04
C PHE A 2 10.34 14.49 15.31
N VAL A 3 9.32 13.85 15.88
CA VAL A 3 7.96 13.82 15.29
C VAL A 3 7.38 15.23 15.12
N LEU A 4 7.59 16.11 16.13
CA LEU A 4 7.17 17.51 16.04
C LEU A 4 7.94 18.24 14.94
N SER A 5 9.24 17.98 14.80
CA SER A 5 10.05 18.53 13.71
C SER A 5 9.53 18.10 12.34
N CYS A 6 9.11 16.84 12.17
CA CYS A 6 8.52 16.35 10.94
C CYS A 6 7.23 17.11 10.59
N GLY A 7 6.43 17.49 11.59
CA GLY A 7 5.22 18.29 11.40
C GLY A 7 5.45 19.75 10.99
N LEU A 8 6.68 20.29 11.14
CA LEU A 8 6.96 21.70 10.84
C LEU A 8 7.20 21.97 9.36
N HIS A 9 7.97 21.10 8.68
CA HIS A 9 8.34 21.34 7.28
C HIS A 9 8.82 20.05 6.59
N PRO A 10 8.45 19.79 5.31
CA PRO A 10 8.85 18.58 4.59
C PRO A 10 10.38 18.44 4.46
N LEU A 11 11.12 19.53 4.25
CA LEU A 11 12.60 19.49 4.21
C LEU A 11 13.25 18.94 5.49
N LEU A 12 12.58 19.04 6.66
CA LEU A 12 13.09 18.41 7.88
C LEU A 12 12.93 16.89 7.82
N ILE A 13 11.83 16.40 7.23
CA ILE A 13 11.63 14.97 6.95
C ILE A 13 12.74 14.49 6.02
N THR A 14 12.98 15.17 4.90
CA THR A 14 14.06 14.87 3.95
C THR A 14 15.43 14.84 4.65
N SER A 15 15.74 15.85 5.46
CA SER A 15 17.02 15.95 6.17
C SER A 15 17.23 14.81 7.17
N LEU A 16 16.17 14.45 7.90
CA LEU A 16 16.22 13.35 8.87
C LEU A 16 16.27 11.99 8.18
N LEU A 17 15.53 11.79 7.09
CA LEU A 17 15.53 10.57 6.28
C LEU A 17 16.91 10.29 5.66
N ASN A 18 17.66 11.34 5.29
CA ASN A 18 19.01 11.23 4.74
C ASN A 18 20.12 11.21 5.81
N SER A 19 19.76 11.33 7.09
CA SER A 19 20.71 11.22 8.20
C SER A 19 20.90 9.77 8.65
N VAL A 20 21.77 9.52 9.63
CA VAL A 20 21.93 8.18 10.25
C VAL A 20 20.71 7.74 11.09
N LEU A 21 19.77 8.65 11.36
CA LEU A 21 18.63 8.42 12.25
C LEU A 21 17.79 7.18 11.89
N PRO A 22 17.37 6.94 10.63
CA PRO A 22 16.57 5.77 10.30
C PRO A 22 17.29 4.45 10.63
N GLN A 23 18.60 4.37 10.36
CA GLN A 23 19.40 3.18 10.65
C GLN A 23 19.51 2.93 12.16
N GLU A 24 19.73 3.98 12.95
CA GLU A 24 19.82 3.88 14.41
C GLU A 24 18.47 3.47 15.03
N LEU A 25 17.35 3.95 14.48
CA LEU A 25 16.01 3.51 14.87
C LEU A 25 15.77 2.04 14.56
N GLY A 26 16.13 1.58 13.35
CA GLY A 26 16.01 0.16 12.97
C GLY A 26 16.81 -0.75 13.90
N ARG A 27 18.06 -0.35 14.21
CA ARG A 27 18.93 -1.08 15.14
C ARG A 27 18.38 -1.09 16.57
N ASP A 28 17.92 0.07 17.06
CA ASP A 28 17.34 0.20 18.40
C ASP A 28 16.06 -0.64 18.53
N MET A 29 15.22 -0.67 17.50
CA MET A 29 14.00 -1.49 17.46
C MET A 29 14.31 -2.97 17.61
N HIS A 30 15.26 -3.51 16.84
CA HIS A 30 15.68 -4.92 16.97
C HIS A 30 16.18 -5.24 18.39
N SER A 31 17.04 -4.37 18.94
CA SER A 31 17.60 -4.59 20.27
C SER A 31 16.56 -4.48 21.39
N SER A 32 15.67 -3.49 21.30
CA SER A 32 14.64 -3.18 22.29
C SER A 32 13.49 -4.19 22.26
N TYR A 33 13.18 -4.77 21.09
CA TYR A 33 12.14 -5.78 20.95
C TYR A 33 12.45 -7.04 21.75
N LEU A 34 13.74 -7.39 21.87
CA LEU A 34 14.21 -8.54 22.64
C LEU A 34 14.24 -8.28 24.15
N SER A 35 14.29 -7.02 24.59
CA SER A 35 14.47 -6.67 26.01
C SER A 35 13.17 -6.26 26.70
N THR A 36 12.51 -5.19 26.23
CA THR A 36 11.46 -4.50 26.99
C THR A 36 10.30 -4.02 26.13
N GLN A 37 10.45 -3.95 24.80
CA GLN A 37 9.46 -3.48 23.80
C GLN A 37 8.96 -2.03 23.95
N GLU A 38 9.19 -1.36 25.09
CA GLU A 38 8.65 -0.02 25.41
C GLU A 38 8.94 1.09 24.39
N ARG A 39 10.07 1.00 23.66
CA ARG A 39 10.53 2.01 22.69
C ARG A 39 10.14 1.72 21.24
N VAL A 40 9.70 0.50 20.97
CA VAL A 40 9.40 0.04 19.62
C VAL A 40 8.23 0.83 19.00
N PRO A 41 7.12 1.12 19.72
CA PRO A 41 6.04 1.93 19.19
C PRO A 41 6.47 3.33 18.74
N GLN A 42 7.25 4.04 19.55
CA GLN A 42 7.66 5.42 19.25
C GLN A 42 8.70 5.46 18.12
N SER A 43 9.58 4.46 18.06
CA SER A 43 10.56 4.32 16.99
C SER A 43 9.88 4.00 15.66
N THR A 44 8.87 3.12 15.69
CA THR A 44 8.04 2.79 14.52
C THR A 44 7.29 4.02 14.03
N LEU A 45 6.62 4.75 14.93
CA LEU A 45 5.92 5.99 14.57
C LEU A 45 6.87 7.02 13.95
N LEU A 46 8.08 7.18 14.50
CA LEU A 46 9.06 8.10 13.94
C LEU A 46 9.52 7.65 12.55
N LEU A 47 9.80 6.36 12.34
CA LEU A 47 10.10 5.84 11.00
C LEU A 47 8.93 6.09 10.03
N THR A 48 7.68 5.85 10.43
CA THR A 48 6.51 6.19 9.61
C THR A 48 6.50 7.67 9.22
N CYS A 49 6.81 8.58 10.15
CA CYS A 49 6.94 10.01 9.86
C CYS A 49 8.04 10.27 8.81
N LEU A 50 9.19 9.62 8.91
CA LEU A 50 10.33 9.81 8.00
C LEU A 50 10.03 9.34 6.56
N PHE A 51 9.29 8.24 6.41
CA PHE A 51 8.91 7.72 5.10
C PHE A 51 7.59 8.30 4.57
N SER A 52 6.91 9.16 5.33
CA SER A 52 5.56 9.66 4.98
C SER A 52 5.49 10.45 3.67
N MET A 53 6.60 11.06 3.23
CA MET A 53 6.66 11.82 1.98
C MET A 53 6.98 10.99 0.74
N GLY A 54 7.26 9.69 0.89
CA GLY A 54 7.58 8.79 -0.22
C GLY A 54 8.90 9.08 -0.93
N GLU A 55 9.82 9.79 -0.27
CA GLU A 55 11.16 10.03 -0.81
C GLU A 55 12.03 8.77 -0.70
N PRO A 56 12.88 8.47 -1.70
CA PRO A 56 13.81 7.36 -1.62
C PRO A 56 14.86 7.59 -0.54
N MET A 57 15.09 6.57 0.30
CA MET A 57 16.17 6.62 1.27
C MET A 57 17.53 6.33 0.61
N PRO A 58 18.65 6.77 1.21
CA PRO A 58 19.99 6.36 0.80
C PRO A 58 20.17 4.83 0.79
N LEU A 59 20.85 4.30 -0.23
CA LEU A 59 21.07 2.85 -0.37
C LEU A 59 21.82 2.23 0.82
N SER A 60 22.70 2.99 1.47
CA SER A 60 23.38 2.54 2.70
C SER A 60 22.42 2.21 3.83
N HIS A 61 21.20 2.76 3.83
CA HIS A 61 20.22 2.47 4.87
C HIS A 61 19.67 1.05 4.77
N LEU A 62 19.77 0.39 3.61
CA LEU A 62 19.38 -1.02 3.43
C LEU A 62 20.20 -1.97 4.31
N ASP A 63 21.39 -1.58 4.77
CA ASP A 63 22.20 -2.40 5.68
C ASP A 63 21.50 -2.64 7.03
N GLN A 64 20.59 -1.75 7.44
CA GLN A 64 19.84 -1.85 8.71
C GLN A 64 18.32 -1.90 8.49
N LEU A 65 17.82 -1.34 7.39
CA LEU A 65 16.40 -1.28 7.04
C LEU A 65 16.07 -2.14 5.80
N GLY A 66 16.89 -3.15 5.52
CA GLY A 66 16.71 -4.07 4.40
C GLY A 66 15.74 -5.22 4.71
N SER A 67 15.89 -6.32 3.96
CA SER A 67 14.96 -7.45 4.00
C SER A 67 14.80 -8.08 5.39
N GLU A 68 15.88 -8.20 6.17
CA GLU A 68 15.83 -8.77 7.53
C GLU A 68 14.95 -7.93 8.46
N PHE A 69 15.10 -6.60 8.40
CA PHE A 69 14.28 -5.67 9.16
C PHE A 69 12.82 -5.72 8.72
N LEU A 70 12.55 -5.74 7.41
CA LEU A 70 11.17 -5.83 6.92
C LEU A 70 10.51 -7.17 7.27
N CYS A 71 11.26 -8.27 7.29
CA CYS A 71 10.75 -9.56 7.79
C CYS A 71 10.35 -9.45 9.28
N PHE A 72 11.19 -8.81 10.10
CA PHE A 72 10.85 -8.53 11.50
C PHE A 72 9.56 -7.70 11.65
N ILE A 73 9.40 -6.65 10.84
CA ILE A 73 8.18 -5.83 10.81
C ILE A 73 6.96 -6.68 10.41
N LEU A 74 7.09 -7.49 9.36
CA LEU A 74 6.01 -8.35 8.86
C LEU A 74 5.61 -9.43 9.88
N ASP A 75 6.59 -10.02 10.58
CA ASP A 75 6.32 -10.97 11.66
C ASP A 75 5.62 -10.29 12.84
N GLY A 76 5.99 -9.05 13.14
CA GLY A 76 5.29 -8.22 14.11
C GLY A 76 3.85 -7.88 13.72
N ILE A 77 3.56 -7.70 12.42
CA ILE A 77 2.19 -7.48 11.93
C ILE A 77 1.32 -8.72 12.13
N GLU A 78 1.88 -9.91 11.85
CA GLU A 78 1.17 -11.19 12.00
C GLU A 78 0.98 -11.59 13.47
N LYS A 79 1.72 -11.00 14.41
CA LYS A 79 1.52 -11.22 15.84
C LYS A 79 0.31 -10.45 16.35
N ASN A 80 -0.71 -11.15 16.84
CA ASN A 80 -1.97 -10.56 17.30
C ASN A 80 -2.56 -11.26 18.55
N GLU A 81 -1.70 -11.68 19.48
CA GLU A 81 -2.11 -12.45 20.67
C GLU A 81 -2.72 -11.58 21.78
N THR A 82 -2.33 -10.31 21.85
CA THR A 82 -2.74 -9.35 22.88
C THR A 82 -3.17 -8.01 22.28
N ASP A 83 -3.92 -7.20 23.05
CA ASP A 83 -4.31 -5.84 22.63
C ASP A 83 -3.09 -4.93 22.36
N GLU A 84 -1.99 -5.14 23.12
CA GLU A 84 -0.72 -4.45 22.90
C GLU A 84 -0.07 -4.86 21.57
N ASP A 85 -0.12 -6.15 21.24
CA ASP A 85 0.35 -6.66 19.94
C ASP A 85 -0.49 -6.10 18.79
N GLU A 86 -1.82 -5.98 18.95
CA GLU A 86 -2.69 -5.42 17.93
C GLU A 86 -2.33 -3.96 17.61
N THR A 87 -2.10 -3.16 18.66
CA THR A 87 -1.70 -1.75 18.54
C THR A 87 -0.34 -1.62 17.85
N LEU A 88 0.63 -2.47 18.23
CA LEU A 88 1.95 -2.46 17.60
C LEU A 88 1.90 -2.94 16.15
N SER A 89 1.07 -3.94 15.86
CA SER A 89 0.80 -4.44 14.50
C SER A 89 0.27 -3.33 13.59
N ASP A 90 -0.63 -2.46 14.08
CA ASP A 90 -1.11 -1.29 13.31
C ASP A 90 -0.01 -0.27 13.03
N LEU A 91 0.88 -0.03 14.01
CA LEU A 91 2.03 0.86 13.81
C LEU A 91 3.01 0.28 12.78
N PHE A 92 3.28 -1.02 12.83
CA PHE A 92 4.13 -1.71 11.86
C PHE A 92 3.53 -1.69 10.46
N LEU A 93 2.22 -1.90 10.33
CA LEU A 93 1.53 -1.78 9.04
C LEU A 93 1.66 -0.35 8.49
N SER A 94 1.43 0.66 9.33
CA SER A 94 1.57 2.07 8.94
C SER A 94 3.00 2.39 8.48
N PHE A 95 4.00 1.88 9.20
CA PHE A 95 5.40 2.02 8.80
C PHE A 95 5.67 1.34 7.44
N LEU A 96 5.23 0.09 7.26
CA LEU A 96 5.45 -0.67 6.04
C LEU A 96 4.81 0.02 4.81
N LEU A 97 3.61 0.58 4.99
CA LEU A 97 2.92 1.39 3.98
C LEU A 97 3.73 2.63 3.60
N GLY A 98 4.27 3.35 4.59
CA GLY A 98 5.12 4.52 4.35
C GLY A 98 6.43 4.15 3.68
N TYR A 99 7.10 3.11 4.16
CA TYR A 99 8.33 2.60 3.57
C TYR A 99 8.12 2.18 2.11
N ASN A 100 6.97 1.60 1.77
CA ASN A 100 6.68 1.21 0.39
C ASN A 100 6.49 2.40 -0.56
N LEU A 101 6.08 3.58 -0.08
CA LEU A 101 5.85 4.76 -0.95
C LEU A 101 7.07 5.15 -1.78
N GLN A 102 8.28 4.87 -1.28
CA GLN A 102 9.53 5.23 -1.93
C GLN A 102 9.77 4.50 -3.27
N PHE A 103 9.14 3.35 -3.47
CA PHE A 103 9.35 2.53 -4.66
C PHE A 103 8.42 2.95 -5.79
N THR A 104 8.98 3.21 -6.97
CA THR A 104 8.20 3.52 -8.17
C THR A 104 8.10 2.27 -9.05
N PRO A 105 6.89 1.88 -9.50
CA PRO A 105 6.72 0.73 -10.39
C PRO A 105 7.63 0.81 -11.62
N GLY A 106 8.27 -0.31 -11.96
CA GLY A 106 9.19 -0.41 -13.10
C GLY A 106 10.59 0.20 -12.87
N ILE A 107 10.87 0.78 -11.70
CA ILE A 107 12.17 1.37 -11.37
C ILE A 107 12.77 0.66 -10.16
N GLY A 108 13.85 -0.09 -10.38
CA GLY A 108 14.55 -0.82 -9.33
C GLY A 108 13.75 -1.99 -8.77
N SER A 109 14.25 -2.57 -7.67
CA SER A 109 13.55 -3.64 -6.97
C SER A 109 12.83 -3.11 -5.74
N ASN A 110 11.67 -3.70 -5.43
CA ASN A 110 10.87 -3.34 -4.27
C ASN A 110 11.08 -4.40 -3.18
N VAL A 111 11.92 -4.08 -2.21
CA VAL A 111 12.29 -4.99 -1.12
C VAL A 111 11.07 -5.39 -0.27
N VAL A 112 10.02 -4.56 -0.19
CA VAL A 112 8.77 -4.93 0.49
C VAL A 112 8.09 -6.09 -0.21
N LEU A 113 7.95 -6.01 -1.54
CA LEU A 113 7.34 -7.07 -2.34
C LEU A 113 8.21 -8.33 -2.33
N GLU A 114 9.53 -8.19 -2.42
CA GLU A 114 10.46 -9.33 -2.29
C GLU A 114 10.27 -10.07 -0.95
N CYS A 115 10.16 -9.34 0.17
CA CYS A 115 9.89 -9.94 1.47
C CYS A 115 8.53 -10.64 1.49
N LEU A 116 7.47 -10.00 0.97
CA LEU A 116 6.11 -10.57 0.93
C LEU A 116 6.00 -11.81 0.05
N GLN A 117 6.69 -11.85 -1.10
CA GLN A 117 6.74 -13.01 -1.99
C GLN A 117 7.31 -14.26 -1.32
N ASN A 118 8.24 -14.07 -0.38
CA ASN A 118 8.91 -15.15 0.32
C ASN A 118 8.11 -15.66 1.54
N ARG A 119 6.96 -15.08 1.86
CA ARG A 119 6.14 -15.50 3.01
C ARG A 119 5.21 -16.65 2.65
N SER A 120 5.05 -17.57 3.61
CA SER A 120 4.03 -18.64 3.52
C SER A 120 2.62 -18.15 3.80
N SER A 121 2.47 -17.08 4.59
CA SER A 121 1.20 -16.48 4.97
C SER A 121 1.36 -15.01 5.35
N ALA A 122 0.34 -14.20 5.05
CA ALA A 122 0.27 -12.78 5.39
C ALA A 122 -1.19 -12.39 5.75
N ASN A 123 -1.86 -13.23 6.55
CA ASN A 123 -3.31 -13.17 6.72
C ASN A 123 -3.74 -11.94 7.52
N VAL A 124 -3.00 -11.60 8.58
CA VAL A 124 -3.30 -10.41 9.38
C VAL A 124 -2.98 -9.16 8.56
N PHE A 125 -1.84 -9.16 7.87
CA PHE A 125 -1.46 -8.09 6.95
C PHE A 125 -2.53 -7.80 5.90
N THR A 126 -2.95 -8.81 5.12
CA THR A 126 -3.95 -8.62 4.05
C THR A 126 -5.30 -8.21 4.62
N SER A 127 -5.73 -8.80 5.75
CA SER A 127 -6.99 -8.44 6.41
C SER A 127 -7.02 -6.98 6.87
N LYS A 128 -5.96 -6.52 7.54
CA LYS A 128 -5.84 -5.11 7.99
C LYS A 128 -5.74 -4.15 6.81
N LEU A 129 -4.97 -4.50 5.78
CA LEU A 129 -4.85 -3.70 4.57
C LEU A 129 -6.20 -3.52 3.87
N LEU A 130 -6.99 -4.60 3.73
CA LEU A 130 -8.34 -4.55 3.15
C LEU A 130 -9.30 -3.70 3.98
N LEU A 131 -9.19 -3.77 5.31
CA LEU A 131 -10.01 -2.94 6.19
C LEU A 131 -9.73 -1.45 5.97
N MET A 132 -8.44 -1.06 5.92
CA MET A 132 -8.04 0.33 5.63
C MET A 132 -8.46 0.75 4.22
N PHE A 133 -8.31 -0.14 3.24
CA PHE A 133 -8.73 0.10 1.86
C PHE A 133 -10.23 0.36 1.74
N ASN A 134 -11.06 -0.44 2.43
CA ASN A 134 -12.51 -0.25 2.46
C ASN A 134 -12.93 1.05 3.15
N ARG A 135 -12.18 1.49 4.17
CA ARG A 135 -12.41 2.74 4.89
C ARG A 135 -11.86 3.98 4.17
N GLU A 136 -11.12 3.78 3.07
CA GLU A 136 -10.41 4.84 2.37
C GLU A 136 -9.48 5.63 3.31
N GLU A 137 -8.90 4.93 4.28
CA GLU A 137 -8.03 5.50 5.31
C GLU A 137 -6.58 5.45 4.85
N ASP A 138 -5.85 6.55 5.02
CA ASP A 138 -4.41 6.61 4.82
C ASP A 138 -3.67 6.86 6.14
N PRO A 139 -3.13 5.82 6.80
CA PRO A 139 -2.44 5.96 8.09
C PRO A 139 -1.08 6.65 7.95
N VAL A 140 -0.57 6.85 6.73
CA VAL A 140 0.73 7.46 6.46
C VAL A 140 0.61 8.97 6.20
N ARG A 141 -0.59 9.48 5.88
CA ARG A 141 -0.85 10.91 5.70
C ARG A 141 -0.92 11.65 7.05
N LEU A 142 0.19 11.63 7.79
CA LEU A 142 0.33 12.20 9.13
C LEU A 142 0.43 13.73 9.12
N PHE A 143 0.93 14.30 8.03
CA PHE A 143 1.19 15.74 7.90
C PHE A 143 0.56 16.31 6.61
N PRO A 144 -0.01 17.52 6.65
CA PRO A 144 -0.61 18.18 5.49
C PRO A 144 0.44 18.88 4.61
N HIS A 145 1.59 18.23 4.38
CA HIS A 145 2.67 18.78 3.56
C HIS A 145 2.36 18.64 2.08
N GLU A 146 2.89 19.57 1.29
CA GLU A 146 2.80 19.58 -0.18
C GLU A 146 4.20 19.42 -0.83
N PRO A 147 4.31 18.74 -1.99
CA PRO A 147 3.24 18.03 -2.68
C PRO A 147 2.77 16.80 -1.89
N ALA A 148 1.46 16.56 -1.88
CA ALA A 148 0.91 15.37 -1.22
C ALA A 148 1.48 14.07 -1.86
N PRO A 149 1.98 13.12 -1.04
CA PRO A 149 2.40 11.83 -1.53
C PRO A 149 1.18 11.03 -2.04
N LYS A 150 1.45 9.95 -2.77
CA LYS A 150 0.40 9.00 -3.18
C LYS A 150 -0.27 8.40 -1.94
N HIS A 151 -1.55 8.03 -2.07
CA HIS A 151 -2.26 7.34 -1.01
C HIS A 151 -1.59 5.99 -0.72
N SER A 152 -1.11 5.79 0.51
CA SER A 152 -0.19 4.69 0.84
C SER A 152 -0.81 3.30 0.68
N VAL A 153 -2.04 3.13 1.20
CA VAL A 153 -2.83 1.88 1.06
C VAL A 153 -3.12 1.57 -0.40
N LEU A 154 -3.62 2.54 -1.17
CA LEU A 154 -3.94 2.34 -2.58
C LEU A 154 -2.69 2.01 -3.40
N LYS A 155 -1.56 2.66 -3.11
CA LYS A 155 -0.26 2.38 -3.71
C LYS A 155 0.19 0.95 -3.39
N MET A 156 0.12 0.53 -2.12
CA MET A 156 0.44 -0.84 -1.71
C MET A 156 -0.45 -1.87 -2.41
N MET A 157 -1.76 -1.63 -2.50
CA MET A 157 -2.68 -2.52 -3.21
C MET A 157 -2.29 -2.67 -4.67
N ILE A 158 -1.97 -1.58 -5.38
CA ILE A 158 -1.52 -1.65 -6.78
C ILE A 158 -0.26 -2.50 -6.89
N ASP A 159 0.76 -2.23 -6.08
CA ASP A 159 2.02 -2.98 -6.13
C ASP A 159 1.83 -4.48 -5.86
N LEU A 160 0.96 -4.84 -4.92
CA LEU A 160 0.67 -6.24 -4.60
C LEU A 160 -0.05 -6.96 -5.74
N PHE A 161 -0.99 -6.29 -6.40
CA PHE A 161 -1.75 -6.88 -7.51
C PHE A 161 -1.04 -6.74 -8.87
N ASP A 162 0.03 -5.96 -8.99
CA ASP A 162 0.86 -5.89 -10.19
C ASP A 162 1.81 -7.10 -10.33
N ASN A 163 1.90 -7.94 -9.29
CA ASN A 163 2.68 -9.17 -9.29
C ASN A 163 1.85 -10.37 -8.82
N GLU A 164 1.78 -11.42 -9.65
CA GLU A 164 0.97 -12.62 -9.38
C GLU A 164 1.35 -13.33 -8.07
N HIS A 165 2.62 -13.35 -7.68
CA HIS A 165 3.07 -14.00 -6.45
C HIS A 165 2.60 -13.26 -5.19
N THR A 166 2.62 -11.92 -5.19
CA THR A 166 2.08 -11.13 -4.07
C THR A 166 0.56 -11.08 -4.09
N ALA A 167 -0.07 -11.10 -5.27
CA ALA A 167 -1.53 -11.20 -5.39
C ALA A 167 -2.07 -12.52 -4.80
N ALA A 168 -1.29 -13.60 -4.86
CA ALA A 168 -1.64 -14.89 -4.28
C ALA A 168 -1.73 -14.90 -2.75
N LEU A 169 -1.28 -13.83 -2.06
CA LEU A 169 -1.47 -13.66 -0.62
C LEU A 169 -2.95 -13.38 -0.25
N PHE A 170 -3.76 -12.93 -1.21
CA PHE A 170 -5.18 -12.67 -1.01
C PHE A 170 -6.00 -13.93 -1.33
N TYR A 171 -6.89 -14.32 -0.42
CA TYR A 171 -7.82 -15.40 -0.72
C TYR A 171 -8.87 -14.96 -1.75
N THR A 172 -9.53 -15.91 -2.42
CA THR A 172 -10.58 -15.61 -3.41
C THR A 172 -11.70 -14.74 -2.81
N ASN A 173 -12.03 -14.92 -1.53
CA ASN A 173 -13.04 -14.07 -0.87
C ASN A 173 -12.54 -12.63 -0.67
N ASP A 174 -11.27 -12.45 -0.32
CA ASP A 174 -10.65 -11.14 -0.18
C ASP A 174 -10.66 -10.41 -1.53
N VAL A 175 -10.29 -11.10 -2.61
CA VAL A 175 -10.34 -10.56 -3.98
C VAL A 175 -11.77 -10.13 -4.36
N LYS A 176 -12.79 -10.90 -3.98
CA LYS A 176 -14.19 -10.51 -4.21
C LYS A 176 -14.55 -9.23 -3.47
N VAL A 177 -14.10 -9.08 -2.22
CA VAL A 177 -14.29 -7.84 -1.43
C VAL A 177 -13.57 -6.66 -2.10
N VAL A 178 -12.35 -6.84 -2.60
CA VAL A 178 -11.64 -5.80 -3.37
C VAL A 178 -12.45 -5.40 -4.60
N ILE A 179 -12.98 -6.36 -5.36
CA ILE A 179 -13.81 -6.07 -6.54
C ILE A 179 -15.09 -5.32 -6.14
N ASP A 180 -15.75 -5.68 -5.04
CA ASP A 180 -16.93 -4.98 -4.55
C ASP A 180 -16.63 -3.51 -4.22
N ILE A 181 -15.47 -3.24 -3.59
CA ILE A 181 -15.00 -1.88 -3.31
C ILE A 181 -14.69 -1.15 -4.61
N LEU A 182 -13.97 -1.77 -5.55
CA LEU A 182 -13.63 -1.17 -6.83
C LEU A 182 -14.86 -0.77 -7.65
N VAL A 183 -15.86 -1.66 -7.74
CA VAL A 183 -17.12 -1.36 -8.43
C VAL A 183 -17.80 -0.15 -7.82
N ARG A 184 -17.88 -0.08 -6.48
CA ARG A 184 -18.43 1.08 -5.76
C ARG A 184 -17.64 2.35 -6.08
N MET A 185 -16.33 2.34 -5.83
CA MET A 185 -15.48 3.51 -6.00
C MET A 185 -15.47 4.06 -7.42
N ILE A 186 -15.33 3.19 -8.43
CA ILE A 186 -15.28 3.62 -9.83
C ILE A 186 -16.65 4.17 -10.27
N SER A 187 -17.75 3.62 -9.76
CA SER A 187 -19.10 4.07 -10.11
C SER A 187 -19.47 5.40 -9.46
N ASP A 188 -19.01 5.64 -8.23
CA ASP A 188 -19.31 6.87 -7.47
C ASP A 188 -18.45 8.07 -7.92
N LEU A 189 -17.28 7.83 -8.52
CA LEU A 189 -16.36 8.89 -8.98
C LEU A 189 -16.72 9.45 -10.36
N SER A 190 -16.59 10.77 -10.48
CA SER A 190 -16.90 11.57 -11.66
C SER A 190 -15.78 11.58 -12.71
N PRO A 191 -16.09 11.95 -13.96
CA PRO A 191 -15.08 12.09 -15.01
C PRO A 191 -14.01 13.12 -14.68
N GLY A 192 -12.75 12.75 -14.88
CA GLY A 192 -11.58 13.61 -14.65
C GLY A 192 -11.05 13.61 -13.21
N GLU A 193 -11.69 12.90 -12.29
CA GLU A 193 -11.13 12.68 -10.95
C GLU A 193 -9.95 11.70 -11.02
N GLN A 194 -8.72 12.16 -10.73
CA GLN A 194 -7.52 11.33 -10.76
C GLN A 194 -7.64 10.05 -9.93
N LYS A 195 -8.39 10.11 -8.81
CA LYS A 195 -8.64 8.95 -7.96
C LYS A 195 -9.34 7.80 -8.73
N ARG A 196 -10.21 8.13 -9.69
CA ARG A 196 -10.92 7.15 -10.51
C ARG A 196 -9.96 6.37 -11.40
N THR A 197 -9.03 7.07 -12.04
CA THR A 197 -7.97 6.47 -12.87
C THR A 197 -7.13 5.50 -12.06
N VAL A 198 -6.77 5.86 -10.82
CA VAL A 198 -6.00 4.99 -9.93
C VAL A 198 -6.79 3.73 -9.52
N TYR A 199 -8.10 3.84 -9.26
CA TYR A 199 -8.94 2.66 -9.01
C TYR A 199 -9.13 1.79 -10.26
N LEU A 200 -9.19 2.38 -11.45
CA LEU A 200 -9.22 1.64 -12.72
C LEU A 200 -7.92 0.87 -12.94
N ASP A 201 -6.76 1.48 -12.66
CA ASP A 201 -5.46 0.81 -12.69
C ASP A 201 -5.40 -0.37 -11.71
N LEU A 202 -5.87 -0.19 -10.47
CA LEU A 202 -5.97 -1.27 -9.50
C LEU A 202 -6.93 -2.38 -9.98
N CYS A 203 -8.07 -2.00 -10.58
CA CYS A 203 -9.01 -2.95 -11.14
C CYS A 203 -8.35 -3.79 -12.24
N ARG A 204 -7.62 -3.16 -13.16
CA ARG A 204 -6.83 -3.87 -14.17
C ARG A 204 -5.84 -4.85 -13.53
N ALA A 205 -5.09 -4.41 -12.52
CA ALA A 205 -4.11 -5.25 -11.83
C ALA A 205 -4.77 -6.48 -11.17
N VAL A 206 -5.86 -6.28 -10.42
CA VAL A 206 -6.62 -7.35 -9.77
C VAL A 206 -7.18 -8.35 -10.79
N LEU A 207 -7.78 -7.87 -11.88
CA LEU A 207 -8.35 -8.75 -12.91
C LEU A 207 -7.28 -9.54 -13.67
N ASN A 208 -6.08 -8.99 -13.82
CA ASN A 208 -4.95 -9.65 -14.47
C ASN A 208 -4.29 -10.71 -13.59
N ALA A 209 -4.03 -10.37 -12.32
CA ALA A 209 -3.23 -11.20 -11.42
C ALA A 209 -4.05 -12.28 -10.70
N CYS A 210 -5.36 -12.07 -10.55
CA CYS A 210 -6.25 -13.06 -9.96
C CYS A 210 -6.95 -13.87 -11.05
N SER A 211 -7.31 -15.12 -10.74
CA SER A 211 -8.11 -16.00 -11.62
C SER A 211 -9.57 -15.53 -11.76
N TYR A 212 -9.78 -14.28 -12.17
CA TYR A 212 -11.09 -13.63 -12.25
C TYR A 212 -12.07 -14.40 -13.14
N GLN A 213 -11.56 -15.06 -14.20
CA GLN A 213 -12.38 -15.84 -15.13
C GLN A 213 -13.09 -17.02 -14.46
N ASP A 214 -12.58 -17.53 -13.34
CA ASP A 214 -13.18 -18.67 -12.65
C ASP A 214 -14.46 -18.31 -11.92
N HIS A 215 -14.57 -17.08 -11.40
CA HIS A 215 -15.68 -16.66 -10.57
C HIS A 215 -16.51 -15.50 -11.14
N ARG A 216 -15.94 -14.67 -12.02
CA ARG A 216 -16.60 -13.54 -12.70
C ARG A 216 -17.46 -12.67 -11.78
N HIS A 217 -16.96 -12.44 -10.56
CA HIS A 217 -17.66 -11.73 -9.49
C HIS A 217 -17.94 -10.28 -9.95
N ARG A 218 -19.17 -9.80 -9.73
CA ARG A 218 -19.64 -8.48 -10.18
C ARG A 218 -19.41 -8.16 -11.68
N SER A 219 -19.29 -9.19 -12.54
CA SER A 219 -19.01 -9.00 -13.97
C SER A 219 -20.00 -8.09 -14.69
N GLN A 220 -21.30 -8.25 -14.42
CA GLN A 220 -22.32 -7.38 -15.01
C GLN A 220 -22.16 -5.92 -14.58
N ASP A 221 -21.88 -5.68 -13.29
CA ASP A 221 -21.73 -4.33 -12.77
C ASP A 221 -20.47 -3.66 -13.31
N LEU A 222 -19.35 -4.40 -13.37
CA LEU A 222 -18.12 -3.93 -14.01
C LEU A 222 -18.37 -3.56 -15.48
N ASN A 223 -19.04 -4.43 -16.25
CA ASN A 223 -19.34 -4.17 -17.65
C ASN A 223 -20.23 -2.92 -17.82
N ASN A 224 -21.26 -2.78 -16.99
CA ASN A 224 -22.12 -1.59 -16.98
C ASN A 224 -21.32 -0.32 -16.67
N THR A 225 -20.47 -0.35 -15.64
CA THR A 225 -19.63 0.79 -15.23
C THR A 225 -18.61 1.15 -16.31
N PHE A 226 -17.98 0.15 -16.95
CA PHE A 226 -17.02 0.35 -18.03
C PHE A 226 -17.67 0.91 -19.30
N THR A 227 -18.82 0.37 -19.70
CA THR A 227 -19.60 0.90 -20.84
C THR A 227 -20.01 2.35 -20.58
N ARG A 228 -20.48 2.65 -19.36
CA ARG A 228 -20.79 4.02 -18.95
C ARG A 228 -19.60 4.95 -19.14
N ILE A 229 -18.40 4.55 -18.70
CA ILE A 229 -17.17 5.36 -18.83
C ILE A 229 -16.80 5.58 -20.30
N GLN A 230 -16.95 4.57 -21.17
CA GLN A 230 -16.69 4.72 -22.61
C GLN A 230 -17.63 5.73 -23.29
N GLU A 231 -18.84 5.91 -22.77
CA GLU A 231 -19.87 6.80 -23.31
C GLU A 231 -19.90 8.20 -22.69
N GLU A 232 -18.98 8.51 -21.75
CA GLU A 232 -18.94 9.80 -21.05
C GLU A 232 -18.64 11.00 -21.98
N ILE A 233 -19.31 12.13 -21.73
CA ILE A 233 -19.15 13.38 -22.47
C ILE A 233 -18.98 14.56 -21.49
N PRO A 234 -17.84 15.27 -21.48
CA PRO A 234 -16.61 14.96 -22.20
C PRO A 234 -15.91 13.70 -21.64
N PRO A 235 -15.17 12.94 -22.47
CA PRO A 235 -14.47 11.76 -22.00
C PRO A 235 -13.21 12.12 -21.21
N CYS A 236 -12.91 11.32 -20.19
CA CYS A 236 -11.58 11.24 -19.61
C CYS A 236 -10.75 10.25 -20.42
N ASN A 237 -9.81 10.74 -21.25
CA ASN A 237 -9.08 9.90 -22.21
C ASN A 237 -8.30 8.76 -21.51
N GLU A 238 -7.67 9.04 -20.38
CA GLU A 238 -6.91 8.04 -19.60
C GLU A 238 -7.82 6.91 -19.10
N ASP A 239 -8.98 7.25 -18.54
CA ASP A 239 -9.95 6.26 -18.05
C ASP A 239 -10.51 5.42 -19.20
N VAL A 240 -10.84 6.05 -20.33
CA VAL A 240 -11.36 5.36 -21.53
C VAL A 240 -10.32 4.40 -22.10
N GLU A 241 -9.05 4.77 -22.12
CA GLU A 241 -7.96 3.90 -22.57
C GLU A 241 -7.82 2.68 -21.65
N LEU A 242 -7.75 2.89 -20.33
CA LEU A 242 -7.66 1.80 -19.35
C LEU A 242 -8.85 0.84 -19.44
N VAL A 243 -10.07 1.38 -19.50
CA VAL A 243 -11.29 0.58 -19.64
C VAL A 243 -11.29 -0.24 -20.92
N SER A 244 -10.84 0.34 -22.04
CA SER A 244 -10.77 -0.36 -23.31
C SER A 244 -9.81 -1.56 -23.25
N VAL A 245 -8.67 -1.41 -22.59
CA VAL A 245 -7.72 -2.51 -22.36
C VAL A 245 -8.35 -3.62 -21.48
N ILE A 246 -9.05 -3.24 -20.41
CA ILE A 246 -9.70 -4.20 -19.50
C ILE A 246 -10.79 -4.99 -20.24
N LEU A 247 -11.66 -4.31 -20.97
CA LEU A 247 -12.77 -4.94 -21.70
C LEU A 247 -12.26 -5.94 -22.74
N GLN A 248 -11.27 -5.55 -23.55
CA GLN A 248 -10.68 -6.42 -24.57
C GLN A 248 -10.09 -7.71 -23.98
N ARG A 249 -9.49 -7.64 -22.79
CA ARG A 249 -8.82 -8.79 -22.19
C ARG A 249 -9.76 -9.72 -21.42
N HIS A 250 -10.80 -9.18 -20.76
CA HIS A 250 -11.59 -9.97 -19.81
C HIS A 250 -13.07 -10.15 -20.17
N PHE A 251 -13.64 -9.28 -21.02
CA PHE A 251 -15.08 -9.23 -21.26
C PHE A 251 -15.48 -9.46 -22.72
N VAL A 252 -14.54 -9.40 -23.66
CA VAL A 252 -14.79 -9.79 -25.05
C VAL A 252 -14.58 -11.30 -25.19
N THR A 253 -15.66 -12.03 -25.46
CA THR A 253 -15.67 -13.41 -25.97
C THR A 253 -16.20 -13.43 -27.39
#